data_AF-R7LT48-F1
#
_entry.id   AF-R7LT48-F1
#
_cell.length_a   1.000
_cell.length_b   1.000
_cell.length_c   1.000
_cell.angle_alpha   90.00
_cell.angle_beta   90.00
_cell.angle_gamma   90.00
#
_symmetry.space_group_name_H-M   'P 1'
#
loop_
_entity.id
_entity.type
_entity.pdbx_description
1 polymer ?
#
loop_
_entity_poly.entity_id
_entity_poly.type
_entity_poly.pdbx_seq_one_letter_code
_entity_poly.pdbx_strand_id
1 'polypeptide(L)'
;MFVFDLTNLLTLFLVTIVTVLFIYLSQELKKSMVAVIPLFAFVVDLVIHTIQTLTLKQEYSYLFGTLTANMAIDFAFLLVTFLAYLWADNVEAKEFNKKTINSKGIDWLFKEI
;
A
#
# COMPACT_ATOMS: atom_id res chain seq x y z
N MET A 1 11.61 -15.71 -15.58
CA MET A 1 10.45 -14.89 -15.20
C MET A 1 10.94 -13.69 -14.40
N PHE A 2 10.50 -12.46 -14.69
CA PHE A 2 10.82 -11.29 -13.84
C PHE A 2 9.91 -11.30 -12.61
N VAL A 3 10.47 -11.07 -11.43
CA VAL A 3 9.75 -10.98 -10.16
C VAL A 3 10.15 -9.67 -9.48
N PHE A 4 9.16 -8.89 -9.06
CA PHE A 4 9.40 -7.72 -8.24
C PHE A 4 9.63 -8.19 -6.79
N ASP A 5 10.90 -8.30 -6.40
CA ASP A 5 11.27 -8.98 -5.15
C ASP A 5 11.26 -8.02 -3.95
N LEU A 6 10.18 -8.03 -3.17
CA LEU A 6 10.04 -7.30 -1.91
C LEU A 6 10.71 -8.02 -0.73
N THR A 7 11.16 -9.27 -0.90
CA THR A 7 12.02 -9.93 0.11
C THR A 7 13.45 -9.41 0.06
N ASN A 8 13.85 -8.80 -1.06
CA ASN A 8 15.12 -8.11 -1.17
C ASN A 8 15.12 -6.84 -0.29
N LEU A 9 16.07 -6.75 0.63
CA LEU A 9 16.13 -5.67 1.62
C LEU A 9 16.24 -4.28 0.98
N LEU A 10 16.99 -4.13 -0.11
CA LEU A 10 17.15 -2.83 -0.78
C LEU A 10 15.84 -2.43 -1.48
N THR A 11 15.20 -3.35 -2.19
CA THR A 11 13.89 -3.10 -2.82
C THR A 11 12.86 -2.71 -1.78
N LEU A 12 12.73 -3.50 -0.70
CA LEU A 12 11.80 -3.23 0.39
C LEU A 12 12.04 -1.86 1.02
N PHE A 13 13.30 -1.50 1.26
CA PHE A 13 13.67 -0.22 1.82
C PHE A 13 13.26 0.94 0.91
N LEU A 14 13.54 0.85 -0.39
CA LEU A 14 13.17 1.88 -1.37
C LEU A 14 11.65 2.03 -1.49
N VAL A 15 10.92 0.92 -1.58
CA VAL A 15 9.44 0.92 -1.62
C VAL A 15 8.86 1.53 -0.35
N THR A 16 9.43 1.22 0.81
CA THR A 16 9.02 1.80 2.09
C THR A 16 9.19 3.32 2.09
N ILE A 17 10.37 3.82 1.67
CA ILE A 17 10.63 5.26 1.58
C ILE A 17 9.62 5.94 0.67
N VAL A 18 9.44 5.42 -0.54
CA VAL A 18 8.50 6.00 -1.51
C VAL A 18 7.07 6.02 -0.94
N THR A 19 6.65 4.93 -0.29
CA THR A 19 5.32 4.84 0.34
C THR A 19 5.16 5.90 1.43
N VAL A 20 6.13 6.03 2.33
CA VAL A 20 6.11 7.05 3.40
C VAL A 20 6.08 8.47 2.82
N LEU A 21 6.84 8.73 1.74
CA LEU A 21 6.82 10.03 1.07
C LEU A 21 5.45 10.36 0.46
N PHE A 22 4.77 9.39 -0.17
CA PHE A 22 3.40 9.59 -0.67
C PHE A 22 2.40 9.84 0.46
N ILE A 23 2.52 9.11 1.57
CA ILE A 23 1.68 9.34 2.75
C ILE A 23 1.91 10.75 3.29
N TYR A 24 3.16 11.16 3.51
CA TYR A 24 3.50 12.51 3.96
C TYR A 24 2.97 13.59 3.01
N LEU A 25 3.20 13.42 1.70
CA LEU A 25 2.76 14.36 0.68
C LEU A 25 1.23 14.50 0.65
N SER A 26 0.49 13.42 0.89
CA SER A 26 -0.99 13.47 0.95
C SER A 26 -1.49 14.35 2.10
N GLN A 27 -0.78 14.35 3.22
CA GLN A 27 -1.10 15.18 4.39
C GLN A 27 -0.74 16.65 4.12
N GLU A 28 0.45 16.90 3.56
CA GLU A 28 0.92 18.25 3.24
C GLU A 28 0.02 18.95 2.21
N LEU A 29 -0.37 18.21 1.16
CA LEU A 29 -1.27 18.73 0.13
C LEU A 29 -2.75 18.71 0.55
N LYS A 30 -3.07 18.08 1.68
CA LYS A 30 -4.44 17.81 2.17
C LYS A 30 -5.31 17.18 1.08
N LYS A 31 -4.74 16.24 0.32
CA LYS A 31 -5.39 15.55 -0.80
C LYS A 31 -5.26 14.05 -0.65
N SER A 32 -6.37 13.42 -0.30
CA SER A 32 -6.49 11.97 -0.13
C SER A 32 -6.16 11.19 -1.41
N MET A 33 -6.41 11.77 -2.58
CA MET A 33 -6.06 11.18 -3.87
C MET A 33 -4.57 10.83 -4.00
N VAL A 34 -3.69 11.54 -3.30
CA VAL A 34 -2.25 11.24 -3.31
C VAL A 34 -1.94 9.95 -2.53
N ALA A 35 -2.65 9.71 -1.43
CA ALA A 35 -2.52 8.47 -0.64
C ALA A 35 -3.12 7.24 -1.35
N VAL A 36 -4.04 7.43 -2.30
CA VAL A 36 -4.57 6.34 -3.14
C VAL A 36 -3.52 5.75 -4.07
N ILE A 37 -2.53 6.55 -4.50
CA ILE A 37 -1.50 6.12 -5.47
C ILE A 37 -0.75 4.87 -4.97
N PRO A 38 -0.10 4.89 -3.79
CA PRO A 38 0.59 3.69 -3.28
C PRO A 38 -0.38 2.56 -2.95
N LEU A 39 -1.59 2.85 -2.45
CA LEU A 39 -2.62 1.83 -2.21
C LEU A 39 -2.94 1.04 -3.49
N PHE A 40 -3.18 1.75 -4.60
CA PHE A 40 -3.47 1.13 -5.88
C PHE A 40 -2.27 0.36 -6.43
N ALA A 41 -1.05 0.88 -6.24
CA ALA A 41 0.17 0.18 -6.64
C ALA A 41 0.29 -1.18 -5.96
N PHE A 42 0.08 -1.28 -4.64
CA PHE A 42 0.13 -2.55 -3.92
C PHE A 42 -1.01 -3.51 -4.28
N VAL A 43 -2.19 -3.01 -4.67
CA VAL A 43 -3.25 -3.86 -5.24
C VAL A 43 -2.79 -4.47 -6.56
N VAL A 44 -2.17 -3.69 -7.43
CA VAL A 44 -1.64 -4.17 -8.72
C VAL A 44 -0.52 -5.19 -8.51
N ASP A 45 0.44 -4.90 -7.61
CA ASP A 45 1.54 -5.82 -7.30
C ASP A 45 1.03 -7.14 -6.74
N LEU A 46 0.06 -7.11 -5.81
CA LEU A 46 -0.56 -8.32 -5.27
C LEU A 46 -1.21 -9.18 -6.37
N VAL A 47 -1.91 -8.55 -7.32
CA VAL A 47 -2.52 -9.25 -8.47
C VAL A 47 -1.43 -9.87 -9.34
N ILE A 48 -0.34 -9.13 -9.62
CA ILE A 48 0.79 -9.62 -10.40
C ILE A 48 1.43 -10.84 -9.71
N HIS A 49 1.78 -10.76 -8.42
CA HIS A 49 2.36 -11.87 -7.68
C HIS A 49 1.42 -13.07 -7.59
N THR A 50 0.11 -12.84 -7.45
CA THR A 50 -0.89 -13.91 -7.48
C THR A 50 -0.89 -14.62 -8.84
N ILE A 51 -0.93 -13.89 -9.95
CA ILE A 51 -0.90 -14.48 -11.31
C ILE A 51 0.41 -15.22 -11.54
N GLN A 52 1.54 -14.67 -11.12
CA GLN A 52 2.85 -15.31 -11.23
C GLN A 52 2.92 -16.62 -10.43
N THR A 53 2.28 -16.67 -9.26
CA THR A 53 2.19 -17.89 -8.45
C THR A 53 1.30 -18.93 -9.10
N LEU A 54 0.13 -18.53 -9.63
CA LEU A 54 -0.84 -19.44 -10.27
C LEU A 54 -0.35 -19.99 -11.62
N THR A 55 0.50 -19.23 -12.32
CA THR A 55 1.05 -19.63 -13.64
C THR A 55 2.51 -20.10 -13.57
N LEU A 56 3.00 -20.40 -12.35
CA LEU A 56 4.38 -20.79 -12.10
C LEU A 56 4.71 -22.13 -12.80
N LYS A 57 5.66 -22.09 -13.73
CA LYS A 57 6.17 -23.30 -14.39
C LYS A 57 7.11 -24.09 -13.47
N GLN A 58 7.19 -25.40 -13.67
CA GLN A 58 8.03 -26.31 -12.87
C GLN A 58 9.50 -25.88 -12.81
N GLU A 59 10.05 -25.36 -13.91
CA GLU A 59 11.41 -24.82 -14.01
C GLU A 59 11.69 -23.63 -13.08
N TYR A 60 10.64 -22.96 -12.58
CA TYR A 60 10.70 -21.84 -11.64
C TYR A 60 10.16 -22.18 -10.25
N SER A 61 9.94 -23.46 -9.94
CA SER A 61 9.35 -23.90 -8.66
C SER A 61 10.08 -23.36 -7.41
N TYR A 62 11.39 -23.11 -7.51
CA TYR A 62 12.18 -22.49 -6.43
C TYR A 62 11.71 -21.07 -6.04
N LEU A 63 11.00 -20.36 -6.92
CA LEU A 63 10.46 -19.01 -6.66
C LEU A 63 9.15 -19.02 -5.88
N PHE A 64 8.52 -20.19 -5.68
CA PHE A 64 7.21 -20.26 -5.00
C PHE A 64 7.24 -19.64 -3.60
N GLY A 65 8.30 -19.90 -2.83
CA GLY A 65 8.49 -19.31 -1.51
C GLY A 65 8.63 -17.79 -1.56
N THR A 66 9.43 -17.27 -2.49
CA THR A 66 9.63 -15.82 -2.69
C THR A 66 8.34 -15.13 -3.10
N LEU A 67 7.58 -15.69 -4.04
CA LEU A 67 6.30 -15.13 -4.48
C LEU A 67 5.27 -15.09 -3.35
N THR A 68 5.16 -16.17 -2.57
CA THR A 68 4.24 -16.23 -1.43
C THR A 68 4.62 -15.21 -0.35
N ALA A 69 5.92 -15.03 -0.09
CA ALA A 69 6.41 -14.02 0.83
C ALA A 69 6.15 -12.59 0.31
N ASN A 70 6.37 -12.32 -0.98
CA ASN A 70 6.03 -11.03 -1.59
C ASN A 70 4.54 -10.72 -1.44
N MET A 71 3.64 -11.68 -1.68
CA MET A 71 2.20 -11.49 -1.47
C MET A 71 1.87 -11.12 -0.02
N ALA A 72 2.52 -11.74 0.96
CA ALA A 72 2.33 -11.39 2.37
C ALA A 72 2.79 -9.95 2.67
N ILE A 73 3.90 -9.52 2.07
CA ILE A 73 4.40 -8.15 2.17
C ILE A 73 3.43 -7.17 1.48
N ASP A 74 2.93 -7.49 0.29
CA ASP A 74 1.93 -6.69 -0.42
C ASP A 74 0.69 -6.45 0.45
N PHE A 75 0.17 -7.50 1.10
CA PHE A 75 -0.97 -7.36 2.01
C PHE A 75 -0.67 -6.44 3.19
N ALA A 76 0.53 -6.50 3.76
CA ALA A 76 0.93 -5.60 4.84
C ALA A 76 0.95 -4.14 4.37
N PHE A 77 1.55 -3.87 3.21
CA PHE A 77 1.57 -2.52 2.64
C PHE A 77 0.19 -2.04 2.20
N LEU A 78 -0.65 -2.92 1.64
CA LEU A 78 -2.02 -2.61 1.28
C LEU A 78 -2.82 -2.17 2.51
N LEU A 79 -2.67 -2.87 3.65
CA LEU A 79 -3.30 -2.47 4.90
C LEU A 79 -2.79 -1.10 5.37
N VAL A 80 -1.48 -0.89 5.39
CA VAL A 80 -0.87 0.39 5.83
C VAL A 80 -1.33 1.56 4.96
N THR A 81 -1.27 1.40 3.64
CA THR A 81 -1.66 2.43 2.68
C THR A 81 -3.16 2.69 2.67
N PHE A 82 -3.97 1.66 2.92
CA PHE A 82 -5.41 1.82 3.10
C PHE A 82 -5.74 2.67 4.33
N LEU A 83 -5.11 2.38 5.48
CA LEU A 83 -5.27 3.19 6.68
C LEU A 83 -4.80 4.64 6.46
N ALA A 84 -3.65 4.82 5.79
CA ALA A 84 -3.13 6.14 5.45
C ALA A 84 -4.06 6.92 4.50
N TYR A 85 -4.70 6.24 3.55
CA TYR A 85 -5.70 6.85 2.69
C TYR A 85 -6.92 7.34 3.49
N LEU A 86 -7.45 6.54 4.40
CA LEU A 86 -8.56 6.94 5.26
C LEU A 86 -8.19 8.08 6.20
N TRP A 87 -6.93 8.16 6.62
CA TRP A 87 -6.40 9.31 7.35
C TRP A 87 -6.43 10.58 6.50
N ALA A 88 -5.82 10.51 5.31
CA ALA A 88 -5.74 11.63 4.38
C ALA A 88 -7.13 12.13 3.95
N ASP A 89 -8.10 11.23 3.77
CA ASP A 89 -9.49 11.57 3.49
C ASP A 89 -10.16 12.32 4.65
N ASN A 90 -9.92 11.91 5.90
CA ASN A 90 -10.43 12.64 7.06
C ASN A 90 -9.80 14.05 7.15
N VAL A 91 -8.51 14.17 6.89
CA VAL A 91 -7.81 15.47 6.86
C VAL A 91 -8.35 16.37 5.75
N GLU A 92 -8.52 15.84 4.53
CA GLU A 92 -9.12 16.58 3.40
C GLU A 92 -10.57 17.00 3.71
N ALA A 93 -11.37 16.11 4.29
CA ALA A 93 -12.77 16.39 4.64
C ALA A 93 -12.89 17.53 5.65
N LYS A 94 -12.04 17.55 6.69
CA LYS A 94 -12.00 18.63 7.69
C LYS A 94 -11.56 19.96 7.08
N GLU A 95 -10.54 19.95 6.24
CA GLU A 95 -10.02 21.16 5.60
C GLU A 95 -11.03 21.80 4.65
N PHE A 96 -11.66 20.99 3.80
CA PHE A 96 -12.53 21.47 2.73
C PHE A 96 -14.03 21.37 3.06
N ASN A 97 -14.38 21.03 4.30
CA ASN A 97 -15.75 20.83 4.78
C ASN A 97 -16.58 19.90 3.86
N LYS A 98 -15.97 18.78 3.46
CA LYS A 98 -16.58 17.74 2.61
C LYS A 98 -16.94 16.51 3.43
N LYS A 99 -17.78 15.65 2.87
CA LYS A 99 -18.04 14.33 3.46
C LYS A 99 -16.81 13.45 3.30
N THR A 100 -16.35 12.87 4.41
CA THR A 100 -15.36 11.79 4.42
C THR A 100 -16.02 10.46 4.04
N ILE A 101 -15.29 9.58 3.37
CA ILE A 101 -15.69 8.17 3.19
C ILE A 101 -15.65 7.40 4.51
N ASN A 102 -14.87 7.89 5.49
CA ASN A 102 -14.73 7.32 6.82
C ASN A 102 -15.55 8.12 7.86
N SER A 103 -16.87 8.16 7.68
CA SER A 103 -17.76 8.94 8.57
C SER A 103 -17.99 8.34 9.96
N LYS A 104 -17.46 7.14 10.29
CA LYS A 104 -17.90 6.40 11.49
C LYS A 104 -16.86 5.53 12.25
N GLY A 105 -15.58 5.42 11.88
CA GLY A 105 -14.81 4.25 12.37
C GLY A 105 -13.35 4.39 12.80
N ILE A 106 -12.63 5.46 12.46
CA ILE A 106 -11.15 5.45 12.62
C ILE A 106 -10.59 6.70 13.31
N ASP A 107 -11.46 7.56 13.85
CA ASP A 107 -11.02 8.73 14.63
C ASP A 107 -10.16 8.33 15.84
N TRP A 108 -10.32 7.10 16.35
CA TRP A 108 -9.50 6.56 17.44
C TRP A 108 -8.06 6.25 17.04
N LEU A 109 -7.78 6.02 15.75
CA LEU A 109 -6.45 5.65 15.25
C LEU A 109 -5.56 6.88 15.05
N PHE A 110 -6.18 8.05 14.86
CA PHE A 110 -5.51 9.32 14.53
C PHE A 110 -5.81 10.42 15.55
N LYS A 111 -6.06 10.06 16.82
CA LYS A 111 -6.26 11.05 17.89
C LYS A 111 -5.12 12.06 17.88
N GLU A 112 -5.50 13.34 17.89
CA GLU A 112 -4.57 14.47 17.95
C GLU A 112 -3.61 14.28 19.14
N ILE A 113 -2.31 14.35 18.86
CA ILE A 113 -1.27 14.57 19.86
C ILE A 113 -1.14 16.09 20.03
#